data_AF-A0AAV5DVY5-F1
#
_entry.id   AF-A0AAV5DVY5-F1
#
_cell.length_a   1.000
_cell.length_b   1.000
_cell.length_c   1.000
_cell.angle_alpha   90.00
_cell.angle_beta   90.00
_cell.angle_gamma   90.00
#
_symmetry.space_group_name_H-M   'P 1'
#
loop_
_entity.id
_entity.type
_entity.pdbx_description
1 polymer ?
#
loop_
_entity_poly.entity_id
_entity_poly.type
_entity_poly.pdbx_seq_one_letter_code
_entity_poly.pdbx_strand_id
1 'polypeptide(L)'
;MAATSSAAAVALVSLPFPATSSSSSSSRVSARSHRSLRSGRISSTIRCSSASPNLSAGAPAPAPAPSKPQIELEFVGPKPGEDDSYPVDRAEAASGEKLLRDIMNENKIELYAAYGKVMNCGGGGSCGTCIVEILDGKELLNERTGTENRYLKKKPESWRLACQTIVGNKENSGKVVVQRLPQWKK
;
A
#
# COMPACT_ATOMS: atom_id res chain seq x y z
N MET A 1 2.10 -2.15 -71.31
CA MET A 1 2.22 -0.68 -71.27
C MET A 1 1.03 -0.18 -70.46
N ALA A 2 1.10 0.59 -69.38
CA ALA A 2 2.17 1.31 -68.71
C ALA A 2 1.85 1.35 -67.20
N ALA A 3 2.91 1.44 -66.39
CA ALA A 3 2.86 1.66 -64.96
C ALA A 3 2.73 3.17 -64.66
N THR A 4 2.00 3.55 -63.61
CA THR A 4 2.26 4.80 -62.88
C THR A 4 1.97 4.62 -61.39
N SER A 5 3.06 4.63 -60.62
CA SER A 5 3.10 4.90 -59.19
C SER A 5 2.72 6.35 -58.92
N SER A 6 2.15 6.66 -57.74
CA SER A 6 2.40 7.95 -57.11
C SER A 6 2.08 7.96 -55.62
N ALA A 7 2.86 8.76 -54.91
CA ALA A 7 3.34 8.54 -53.57
C ALA A 7 2.48 9.18 -52.46
N ALA A 8 2.70 8.68 -51.25
CA ALA A 8 2.20 9.21 -49.99
C ALA A 8 2.77 10.61 -49.68
N ALA A 9 1.93 11.49 -49.13
CA ALA A 9 2.35 12.68 -48.40
C ALA A 9 1.61 12.73 -47.06
N VAL A 10 2.29 12.29 -46.02
CA VAL A 10 1.89 12.48 -44.62
C VAL A 10 2.26 13.91 -44.22
N ALA A 11 1.25 14.76 -44.02
CA ALA A 11 1.45 16.08 -43.46
C ALA A 11 1.68 15.96 -41.94
N LEU A 12 2.90 16.26 -41.52
CA LEU A 12 3.30 16.37 -40.12
C LEU A 12 2.75 17.68 -39.56
N VAL A 13 1.71 17.62 -38.73
CA VAL A 13 1.23 18.76 -37.95
C VAL A 13 2.16 18.92 -36.75
N SER A 14 3.05 19.90 -36.83
CA SER A 14 3.89 20.37 -35.73
C SER A 14 3.04 21.08 -34.68
N LEU A 15 2.92 20.49 -33.48
CA LEU A 15 2.34 21.16 -32.32
C LEU A 15 3.44 21.84 -31.48
N PRO A 16 3.19 23.03 -30.92
CA PRO A 16 4.19 23.82 -30.19
C PRO A 16 4.51 23.24 -28.80
N PHE A 17 5.80 23.14 -28.50
CA PHE A 17 6.35 22.84 -27.18
C PHE A 17 6.11 24.01 -26.21
N PRO A 18 5.50 23.80 -25.03
CA PRO A 18 5.57 24.78 -23.95
C PRO A 18 6.95 24.68 -23.26
N ALA A 19 7.77 25.71 -23.43
CA ALA A 19 8.97 25.92 -22.64
C ALA A 19 8.57 26.32 -21.21
N THR A 20 8.77 25.43 -20.23
CA THR A 20 8.62 25.77 -18.81
C THR A 20 9.93 26.39 -18.30
N SER A 21 9.85 27.67 -17.97
CA SER A 21 10.91 28.44 -17.33
C SER A 21 11.16 27.90 -15.92
N SER A 22 12.34 27.34 -15.69
CA SER A 22 12.78 26.92 -14.35
C SER A 22 13.56 28.08 -13.71
N SER A 23 12.86 28.92 -12.94
CA SER A 23 13.49 29.94 -12.09
C SER A 23 13.89 29.31 -10.76
N SER A 24 15.18 28.97 -10.65
CA SER A 24 15.81 28.54 -9.40
C SER A 24 15.98 29.74 -8.47
N SER A 25 15.09 29.90 -7.49
CA SER A 25 15.25 30.88 -6.41
C SER A 25 15.65 30.16 -5.12
N SER A 26 16.95 30.17 -4.84
CA SER A 26 17.53 29.71 -3.58
C SER A 26 17.30 30.75 -2.48
N SER A 27 16.30 30.55 -1.63
CA SER A 27 16.13 31.32 -0.39
C SER A 27 17.01 30.74 0.71
N ARG A 28 18.17 31.38 0.92
CA ARG A 28 19.01 31.23 2.12
C ARG A 28 18.32 32.00 3.26
N VAL A 29 17.82 31.31 4.27
CA VAL A 29 17.41 31.96 5.52
C VAL A 29 18.55 31.92 6.52
N SER A 30 19.03 33.12 6.84
CA SER A 30 20.05 33.44 7.82
C SER A 30 19.63 33.02 9.23
N ALA A 31 20.39 32.12 9.85
CA ALA A 31 20.39 31.97 11.30
C ALA A 31 21.24 33.10 11.90
N ARG A 32 20.60 34.08 12.55
CA ARG A 32 21.29 35.11 13.35
C ARG A 32 20.75 35.18 14.77
N SER A 33 21.42 34.40 15.61
CA SER A 33 21.93 34.73 16.95
C SER A 33 21.21 35.82 17.76
N HIS A 34 20.67 35.43 18.91
CA HIS A 34 20.52 36.30 20.07
C HIS A 34 21.20 35.66 21.28
N ARG A 35 22.07 36.46 21.89
CA ARG A 35 22.90 36.19 23.06
C ARG A 35 22.08 35.99 24.34
N SER A 36 22.49 34.99 25.12
CA SER A 36 22.96 35.07 26.52
C SER A 36 22.20 35.95 27.53
N LEU A 37 21.65 35.31 28.56
CA LEU A 37 21.87 35.62 29.99
C LEU A 37 21.81 34.28 30.76
N ARG A 38 22.92 33.73 31.28
CA ARG A 38 23.47 33.90 32.65
C ARG A 38 22.44 33.85 33.78
N SER A 39 22.55 32.81 34.62
CA SER A 39 22.38 32.75 36.08
C SER A 39 21.72 31.40 36.44
N GLY A 40 22.22 30.54 37.32
CA GLY A 40 23.34 30.59 38.24
C GLY A 40 23.66 29.17 38.71
N ARG A 41 24.86 29.00 39.26
CA ARG A 41 25.28 27.79 39.98
C ARG A 41 24.51 27.72 41.29
N ILE A 42 23.93 26.56 41.62
CA ILE A 42 23.83 26.15 43.01
C ILE A 42 24.12 24.65 43.08
N SER A 43 25.17 24.35 43.82
CA SER A 43 25.61 23.03 44.25
C SER A 43 24.65 22.53 45.31
N SER A 44 24.16 21.28 45.20
CA SER A 44 23.68 20.53 46.36
C SER A 44 23.75 19.03 46.05
N THR A 45 24.87 18.44 46.40
CA THR A 45 24.99 17.00 46.59
C THR A 45 24.21 16.63 47.86
N ILE A 46 23.10 15.90 47.73
CA ILE A 46 22.50 15.21 48.87
C ILE A 46 22.55 13.70 48.59
N ARG A 47 23.31 13.04 49.46
CA ARG A 47 23.57 11.60 49.51
C ARG A 47 22.37 10.84 50.09
N CYS A 48 22.17 9.69 49.47
CA CYS A 48 21.48 8.45 49.87
C CYS A 48 21.05 8.23 51.33
N SER A 49 19.92 7.49 51.45
CA SER A 49 19.68 6.24 52.23
C SER A 49 18.24 6.26 52.75
N SER A 50 17.47 5.19 52.96
CA SER A 50 17.49 3.76 52.65
C SER A 50 16.19 3.21 53.27
N ALA A 51 15.55 2.25 52.60
CA ALA A 51 14.63 1.24 53.16
C ALA A 51 13.40 1.70 53.97
N SER A 52 12.21 1.34 53.48
CA SER A 52 11.27 0.56 54.30
C SER A 52 10.37 -0.32 53.41
N PRO A 53 9.91 -1.48 53.92
CA PRO A 53 9.51 -2.59 53.09
C PRO A 53 7.99 -2.82 53.04
N ASN A 54 7.60 -3.52 51.98
CA ASN A 54 6.62 -4.61 51.92
C ASN A 54 5.11 -4.33 51.74
N LEU A 55 4.53 -5.26 50.95
CA LEU A 55 3.14 -5.73 50.85
C LEU A 55 2.21 -4.89 49.97
N SER A 56 2.06 -5.27 48.69
CA SER A 56 1.15 -6.33 48.20
C SER A 56 -0.29 -5.85 48.05
N ALA A 57 -0.65 -5.50 46.83
CA ALA A 57 -1.96 -5.81 46.28
C ALA A 57 -1.72 -6.17 44.81
N GLY A 58 -1.90 -7.44 44.49
CA GLY A 58 -1.87 -7.92 43.12
C GLY A 58 -2.85 -7.12 42.28
N ALA A 59 -2.30 -6.28 41.39
CA ALA A 59 -3.10 -5.72 40.32
C ALA A 59 -3.60 -6.91 39.48
N PRO A 60 -4.90 -7.01 39.19
CA PRO A 60 -5.38 -7.97 38.22
C PRO A 60 -4.60 -7.73 36.92
N ALA A 61 -4.17 -8.83 36.30
CA ALA A 61 -3.54 -8.82 34.99
C ALA A 61 -4.30 -7.86 34.07
N PRO A 62 -3.60 -7.03 33.27
CA PRO A 62 -4.27 -6.13 32.34
C PRO A 62 -5.21 -6.97 31.47
N ALA A 63 -6.51 -6.68 31.56
CA ALA A 63 -7.50 -7.16 30.61
C ALA A 63 -6.94 -6.91 29.19
N PRO A 64 -7.09 -7.85 28.24
CA PRO A 64 -6.61 -7.64 26.89
C PRO A 64 -7.22 -6.34 26.38
N ALA A 65 -6.35 -5.37 26.09
CA ALA A 65 -6.73 -4.10 25.50
C ALA A 65 -7.64 -4.35 24.29
N PRO A 66 -8.58 -3.43 23.94
CA PRO A 66 -9.46 -3.59 22.80
C PRO A 66 -8.61 -3.77 21.54
N SER A 67 -8.39 -5.03 21.16
CA SER A 67 -7.52 -5.43 20.07
C SER A 67 -8.21 -4.97 18.80
N LYS A 68 -7.61 -4.00 18.10
CA LYS A 68 -8.11 -3.47 16.82
C LYS A 68 -8.69 -4.61 15.96
N PRO A 69 -9.85 -4.45 15.31
CA PRO A 69 -10.41 -5.52 14.49
C PRO A 69 -9.40 -5.92 13.41
N GLN A 70 -8.99 -7.19 13.48
CA GLN A 70 -8.03 -7.80 12.56
C GLN A 70 -8.77 -8.55 11.47
N ILE A 71 -8.23 -8.49 10.27
CA ILE A 71 -8.70 -9.24 9.12
C ILE A 71 -7.59 -10.21 8.71
N GLU A 72 -7.96 -11.50 8.61
CA GLU A 72 -7.07 -12.54 8.10
C GLU A 72 -7.21 -12.61 6.58
N LEU A 73 -6.09 -12.51 5.87
CA LEU A 73 -6.02 -12.59 4.41
C LEU A 73 -5.31 -13.87 3.99
N GLU A 74 -5.97 -14.65 3.15
CA GLU A 74 -5.39 -15.81 2.50
C GLU A 74 -5.16 -15.52 1.02
N PHE A 75 -3.92 -15.64 0.57
CA PHE A 75 -3.51 -15.36 -0.79
C PHE A 75 -3.22 -16.67 -1.53
N VAL A 76 -4.12 -17.05 -2.43
CA VAL A 76 -3.97 -18.24 -3.26
C VAL A 76 -3.06 -17.93 -4.44
N GLY A 77 -2.00 -18.72 -4.60
CA GLY A 77 -1.07 -18.60 -5.72
C GLY A 77 -1.70 -18.92 -7.08
N PRO A 78 -1.04 -18.54 -8.18
CA PRO A 78 -1.63 -18.68 -9.51
C PRO A 78 -1.45 -20.05 -10.17
N LYS A 79 -0.49 -20.86 -9.71
CA LYS A 79 -0.25 -22.22 -10.23
C LYS A 79 -0.46 -23.23 -9.10
N PRO A 80 -1.09 -24.39 -9.40
CA PRO A 80 -1.05 -25.50 -8.47
C PRO A 80 0.41 -25.93 -8.29
N GLY A 81 0.78 -26.25 -7.06
CA GLY A 81 2.05 -26.88 -6.72
C GLY A 81 2.11 -28.31 -7.25
N GLU A 82 3.26 -28.95 -7.04
CA GLU A 82 3.50 -30.34 -7.44
C GLU A 82 2.50 -31.32 -6.80
N ASP A 83 1.99 -30.99 -5.61
CA ASP A 83 0.99 -31.76 -4.85
C ASP A 83 -0.47 -31.46 -5.25
N ASP A 84 -0.73 -30.89 -6.43
CA ASP A 84 -2.04 -30.37 -6.89
C ASP A 84 -2.66 -29.27 -5.99
N SER A 85 -1.93 -28.83 -4.96
CA SER A 85 -2.37 -27.80 -4.00
C SER A 85 -1.83 -26.42 -4.37
N TYR A 86 -2.68 -25.39 -4.31
CA TYR A 86 -2.25 -24.01 -4.54
C TYR A 86 -1.46 -23.48 -3.33
N PRO A 87 -0.31 -22.81 -3.54
CA PRO A 87 0.43 -22.21 -2.42
C PRO A 87 -0.41 -21.08 -1.83
N VAL A 88 -0.77 -21.21 -0.55
CA VAL A 88 -1.54 -20.21 0.21
C VAL A 88 -0.60 -19.46 1.13
N ASP A 89 -0.43 -18.17 0.88
CA ASP A 89 0.27 -17.28 1.79
C ASP A 89 -0.76 -16.62 2.72
N ARG A 90 -0.47 -16.54 4.02
CA ARG A 90 -1.36 -15.91 5.01
C ARG A 90 -0.77 -14.59 5.48
N ALA A 91 -1.63 -13.57 5.63
CA ALA A 91 -1.27 -12.31 6.25
C ALA A 91 -2.39 -11.81 7.15
N GLU A 92 -2.01 -11.04 8.17
CA GLU A 92 -2.94 -10.37 9.06
C GLU A 92 -2.81 -8.86 8.88
N ALA A 93 -3.94 -8.16 8.85
CA ALA A 93 -3.95 -6.71 8.74
C ALA A 93 -4.98 -6.08 9.67
N ALA A 94 -4.66 -4.89 10.17
CA ALA A 94 -5.62 -4.06 10.89
C ALA A 94 -6.67 -3.50 9.93
N SER A 95 -7.95 -3.61 10.30
CA SER A 95 -9.08 -3.15 9.51
C SER A 95 -9.04 -1.63 9.28
N GLY A 96 -9.20 -1.20 8.03
CA GLY A 96 -9.40 0.18 7.60
C GLY A 96 -8.15 1.07 7.55
N GLU A 97 -6.96 0.53 7.79
CA GLU A 97 -5.70 1.31 7.80
C GLU A 97 -4.79 1.03 6.58
N LYS A 98 -4.84 -0.18 6.00
CA LYS A 98 -3.90 -0.60 4.95
C LYS A 98 -4.56 -0.95 3.62
N LEU A 99 -3.86 -0.64 2.53
CA LEU A 99 -4.21 -1.12 1.19
C LEU A 99 -3.81 -2.58 1.03
N LEU A 100 -4.59 -3.33 0.26
CA LEU A 100 -4.33 -4.75 0.00
C LEU A 100 -2.93 -4.97 -0.61
N ARG A 101 -2.50 -4.06 -1.50
CA ARG A 101 -1.15 -4.07 -2.08
C ARG A 101 -0.04 -3.96 -1.04
N ASP A 102 -0.20 -3.10 -0.05
CA ASP A 102 0.85 -2.85 0.94
C ASP A 102 1.02 -4.06 1.85
N ILE A 103 -0.09 -4.67 2.26
CA ILE A 103 -0.11 -5.93 3.00
C ILE A 103 0.63 -7.03 2.21
N MET A 104 0.34 -7.18 0.92
CA MET A 104 1.04 -8.16 0.07
C MET A 104 2.54 -7.87 -0.01
N ASN A 105 2.94 -6.62 -0.19
CA ASN A 105 4.34 -6.23 -0.29
C ASN A 105 5.11 -6.46 1.02
N GLU A 106 4.51 -6.13 2.17
CA GLU A 106 5.08 -6.33 3.50
C GLU A 106 5.34 -7.81 3.79
N ASN A 107 4.40 -8.68 3.37
CA ASN A 107 4.50 -10.13 3.54
C ASN A 107 5.32 -10.81 2.43
N LYS A 108 5.96 -10.03 1.54
CA LYS A 108 6.74 -10.52 0.39
C LYS A 108 5.93 -11.41 -0.56
N ILE A 109 4.62 -11.19 -0.61
CA ILE A 109 3.70 -11.92 -1.47
C ILE A 109 3.73 -11.29 -2.86
N GLU A 110 4.00 -12.13 -3.87
CA GLU A 110 4.11 -11.68 -5.24
C GLU A 110 2.74 -11.32 -5.83
N LEU A 111 2.49 -10.02 -5.99
CA LEU A 111 1.28 -9.45 -6.62
C LEU A 111 1.39 -9.38 -8.16
N TYR A 112 2.58 -9.10 -8.68
CA TYR A 112 2.77 -8.77 -10.09
C TYR A 112 3.30 -9.95 -10.92
N ALA A 113 2.82 -10.06 -12.15
CA ALA A 113 3.52 -10.83 -13.19
C ALA A 113 4.89 -10.21 -13.49
N ALA A 114 5.79 -10.96 -14.14
CA ALA A 114 7.12 -10.48 -14.53
C ALA A 114 7.10 -9.08 -15.19
N TYR A 115 6.17 -8.84 -16.11
CA TYR A 115 5.99 -7.53 -16.76
C TYR A 115 5.43 -6.45 -15.80
N GLY A 116 4.50 -6.85 -14.93
CA GLY A 116 3.88 -5.95 -13.95
C GLY A 116 4.89 -5.39 -12.94
N LYS A 117 5.98 -6.11 -12.63
CA LYS A 117 7.03 -5.63 -11.72
C LYS A 117 7.77 -4.41 -12.26
N VAL A 118 8.03 -4.36 -13.56
CA VAL A 118 8.80 -3.27 -14.19
C VAL A 118 7.92 -2.05 -14.48
N MET A 119 6.66 -2.26 -14.87
CA MET A 119 5.77 -1.19 -15.34
C MET A 119 4.69 -0.79 -14.31
N ASN A 120 4.91 -1.06 -13.02
CA ASN A 120 3.94 -0.68 -12.00
C ASN A 120 4.00 0.82 -11.68
N CYS A 121 2.83 1.42 -11.43
CA CYS A 121 2.71 2.85 -11.07
C CYS A 121 2.96 3.15 -9.58
N GLY A 122 3.56 2.24 -8.81
CA GLY A 122 3.78 2.49 -7.39
C GLY A 122 2.50 2.59 -6.55
N GLY A 123 1.32 2.25 -7.09
CA GLY A 123 0.04 2.29 -6.38
C GLY A 123 -0.90 3.44 -6.77
N GLY A 124 -0.49 4.32 -7.68
CA GLY A 124 -1.29 5.47 -8.13
C GLY A 124 -2.50 5.18 -9.03
N GLY A 125 -2.92 3.91 -9.17
CA GLY A 125 -4.12 3.54 -9.94
C GLY A 125 -4.05 3.70 -11.47
N SER A 126 -2.93 4.14 -12.05
CA SER A 126 -2.82 4.50 -13.48
C SER A 126 -2.33 3.37 -14.41
N CYS A 127 -1.76 2.30 -13.88
CA CYS A 127 -1.20 1.20 -14.70
C CYS A 127 -2.14 0.00 -14.86
N GLY A 128 -3.11 -0.18 -13.96
CA GLY A 128 -3.99 -1.35 -13.96
C GLY A 128 -3.29 -2.71 -13.78
N THR A 129 -2.03 -2.75 -13.31
CA THR A 129 -1.25 -4.00 -13.20
C THR A 129 -1.48 -4.77 -11.89
N CYS A 130 -2.10 -4.14 -10.89
CA CYS A 130 -2.32 -4.70 -9.55
C CYS A 130 -3.56 -5.59 -9.48
N ILE A 131 -3.74 -6.51 -10.44
CA ILE A 131 -4.98 -7.27 -10.61
C ILE A 131 -5.01 -8.45 -9.65
N VAL A 132 -6.07 -8.53 -8.87
CA VAL A 132 -6.39 -9.66 -7.98
C VAL A 132 -7.86 -10.05 -8.16
N GLU A 133 -8.20 -11.28 -7.80
CA GLU A 133 -9.58 -11.73 -7.73
C GLU A 133 -9.94 -12.02 -6.28
N ILE A 134 -11.08 -11.48 -5.83
CA ILE A 134 -11.60 -11.73 -4.49
C ILE A 134 -12.53 -12.94 -4.59
N LEU A 135 -12.15 -14.03 -3.92
CA LEU A 135 -12.94 -15.26 -3.87
C LEU A 135 -13.98 -15.20 -2.74
N ASP A 136 -13.58 -14.62 -1.60
CA ASP A 136 -14.43 -14.51 -0.41
C ASP A 136 -14.11 -13.23 0.37
N GLY A 137 -15.09 -12.71 1.12
CA GLY A 137 -14.95 -11.50 1.94
C GLY A 137 -14.99 -10.18 1.16
N LYS A 138 -15.74 -10.11 0.06
CA LYS A 138 -15.87 -8.89 -0.78
C LYS A 138 -16.52 -7.73 0.00
N GLU A 139 -17.43 -8.04 0.91
CA GLU A 139 -18.14 -7.13 1.81
C GLU A 139 -17.24 -6.49 2.86
N LEU A 140 -16.08 -7.09 3.15
CA LEU A 140 -15.07 -6.54 4.06
C LEU A 140 -14.17 -5.50 3.37
N LEU A 141 -14.30 -5.34 2.05
CA LEU A 141 -13.51 -4.44 1.23
C LEU A 141 -14.37 -3.24 0.80
N ASN A 142 -13.72 -2.15 0.37
CA ASN A 142 -14.48 -1.02 -0.17
C ASN A 142 -15.19 -1.39 -1.49
N GLU A 143 -16.16 -0.58 -1.89
CA GLU A 143 -16.77 -0.69 -3.21
C GLU A 143 -15.79 -0.34 -4.34
N ARG A 144 -16.09 -0.83 -5.54
CA ARG A 144 -15.24 -0.64 -6.70
C ARG A 144 -15.17 0.83 -7.10
N THR A 145 -13.96 1.37 -7.21
CA THR A 145 -13.69 2.77 -7.54
C THR A 145 -13.84 3.05 -9.05
N GLY A 146 -14.05 4.30 -9.44
CA GLY A 146 -14.15 4.68 -10.85
C GLY A 146 -12.92 4.30 -11.70
N THR A 147 -11.73 4.32 -11.09
CA THR A 147 -10.48 3.86 -11.70
C THR A 147 -10.52 2.36 -12.00
N GLU A 148 -10.95 1.54 -11.04
CA GLU A 148 -11.13 0.10 -11.23
C GLU A 148 -12.16 -0.18 -12.32
N ASN A 149 -13.29 0.53 -12.32
CA ASN A 149 -14.30 0.41 -13.37
C ASN A 149 -13.74 0.73 -14.76
N ARG A 150 -12.72 1.59 -14.87
CA ARG A 150 -12.10 1.92 -16.16
C ARG A 150 -11.25 0.77 -16.70
N TYR A 151 -10.45 0.11 -15.85
CA TYR A 151 -9.55 -0.98 -16.27
C TYR A 151 -10.24 -2.34 -16.31
N LEU A 152 -11.26 -2.57 -15.49
CA LEU A 152 -11.92 -3.88 -15.32
C LEU A 152 -13.26 -3.98 -16.05
N LYS A 153 -13.51 -3.17 -17.09
CA LYS A 153 -14.79 -3.13 -17.83
C LYS A 153 -15.23 -4.49 -18.41
N LYS A 154 -14.28 -5.33 -18.81
CA LYS A 154 -14.52 -6.63 -19.45
C LYS A 154 -14.27 -7.82 -18.51
N LYS A 155 -14.11 -7.55 -17.21
CA LYS A 155 -13.71 -8.53 -16.20
C LYS A 155 -14.85 -8.71 -15.19
N PRO A 156 -14.95 -9.89 -14.55
CA PRO A 156 -15.99 -10.14 -13.57
C PRO A 156 -15.84 -9.18 -12.38
N GLU A 157 -16.93 -9.00 -11.64
CA GLU A 157 -16.98 -8.08 -10.50
C GLU A 157 -16.12 -8.54 -9.31
N SER A 158 -15.74 -9.82 -9.28
CA SER A 158 -14.77 -10.36 -8.33
C SER A 158 -13.37 -9.78 -8.51
N TRP A 159 -13.04 -9.26 -9.70
CA TRP A 159 -11.71 -8.71 -9.96
C TRP A 159 -11.61 -7.30 -9.39
N ARG A 160 -10.49 -7.04 -8.73
CA ARG A 160 -10.19 -5.77 -8.04
C ARG A 160 -8.76 -5.34 -8.33
N LEU A 161 -8.49 -4.04 -8.19
CA LEU A 161 -7.12 -3.55 -8.14
C LEU A 161 -6.65 -3.48 -6.70
N ALA A 162 -5.68 -4.31 -6.34
CA ALA A 162 -5.16 -4.38 -4.96
C ALA A 162 -4.62 -3.03 -4.45
N CYS A 163 -4.16 -2.15 -5.34
CA CYS A 163 -3.70 -0.81 -4.99
C CYS A 163 -4.82 0.21 -4.73
N GLN A 164 -6.07 -0.10 -5.07
CA GLN A 164 -7.23 0.77 -4.84
C GLN A 164 -8.18 0.18 -3.79
N THR A 165 -7.88 -1.05 -3.34
CA THR A 165 -8.71 -1.79 -2.40
C THR A 165 -8.17 -1.58 -0.99
N ILE A 166 -9.00 -0.97 -0.14
CA ILE A 166 -8.75 -0.85 1.30
C ILE A 166 -9.33 -2.09 1.97
N VAL A 167 -8.57 -2.68 2.89
CA VAL A 167 -9.01 -3.85 3.65
C VAL A 167 -9.69 -3.38 4.92
N GLY A 168 -10.99 -3.62 5.06
CA GLY A 168 -11.78 -3.27 6.24
C GLY A 168 -12.25 -1.81 6.32
N ASN A 169 -13.04 -1.54 7.35
CA ASN A 169 -13.70 -0.26 7.65
C ASN A 169 -13.52 0.14 9.14
N LYS A 170 -12.41 -0.29 9.78
CA LYS A 170 -12.06 -0.04 11.19
C LYS A 170 -12.91 -0.73 12.24
N GLU A 171 -14.04 -1.30 11.85
CA GLU A 171 -14.99 -1.98 12.75
C GLU A 171 -15.16 -3.47 12.37
N ASN A 172 -14.98 -3.81 11.10
CA ASN A 172 -15.10 -5.18 10.62
C ASN A 172 -13.85 -6.00 10.90
N SER A 173 -14.04 -7.21 11.40
CA SER A 173 -13.08 -8.31 11.43
C SER A 173 -13.62 -9.46 10.57
N GLY A 174 -12.73 -10.32 10.07
CA GLY A 174 -13.15 -11.45 9.26
C GLY A 174 -12.03 -12.03 8.42
N LYS A 175 -12.42 -12.85 7.45
CA LYS A 175 -11.50 -13.54 6.54
C LYS A 175 -11.74 -13.07 5.11
N VAL A 176 -10.67 -12.78 4.39
CA VAL A 176 -10.70 -12.43 2.96
C VAL A 176 -9.82 -13.39 2.20
N VAL A 177 -10.36 -14.03 1.15
CA VAL A 177 -9.60 -14.94 0.30
C VAL A 177 -9.35 -14.25 -1.05
N VAL A 178 -8.07 -14.10 -1.38
CA VAL A 178 -7.60 -13.37 -2.56
C VAL A 178 -6.82 -14.31 -3.47
N GLN A 179 -7.29 -14.46 -4.70
CA GLN A 179 -6.58 -15.15 -5.76
C GLN A 179 -5.59 -14.20 -6.44
N ARG A 180 -4.31 -14.60 -6.43
CA ARG A 180 -3.23 -13.89 -7.11
C ARG A 180 -3.18 -14.26 -8.58
N LEU A 181 -2.84 -13.27 -9.42
CA LEU A 181 -2.74 -13.38 -10.88
C LEU A 181 -3.87 -14.23 -11.52
N PRO A 182 -5.15 -13.81 -11.38
CA PRO A 182 -6.29 -14.58 -11.90
C PRO A 182 -6.25 -14.76 -13.43
N GLN A 183 -5.42 -13.99 -14.14
CA GLN A 183 -5.21 -14.12 -15.58
C GLN A 183 -4.55 -15.44 -16.00
N TRP A 184 -3.88 -16.14 -15.08
CA TRP A 184 -3.23 -17.43 -15.37
C TRP A 184 -4.09 -18.63 -15.01
N LYS A 185 -5.25 -18.40 -14.39
CA LYS A 185 -6.27 -19.42 -14.18
C LYS A 185 -6.89 -19.73 -15.54
N LYS A 186 -6.67 -20.96 -16.01
CA LYS A 186 -7.09 -21.44 -17.32
C LYS A 186 -8.47 -22.07 -17.23
#